data_AF-A0A6C0IZ45-F1
#
_entry.id   AF-A0A6C0IZ45-F1
#
_cell.length_a   1.000
_cell.length_b   1.000
_cell.length_c   1.000
_cell.angle_alpha   90.00
_cell.angle_beta   90.00
_cell.angle_gamma   90.00
#
_symmetry.space_group_name_H-M   'P 1'
#
loop_
_entity.id
_entity.type
_entity.pdbx_description
1 polymer ?
#
loop_
_entity_poly.entity_id
_entity_poly.type
_entity_poly.pdbx_seq_one_letter_code
_entity_poly.pdbx_strand_id
1 'polypeptide(L)'
;MSVLAGLGVIITFFFYYGVVELNEEQHRLAVVQETARISNILVEELMSEIVEAGKVVPNFAASVTPLQIYPQKTPDPESPEATFTKLFLSYKIFSIWQDLLVADEFIANEPLSYITSFLQRANSRPLYYVWIRTKIDFNTQTQEFGDLLFEYALPITDQRPEIYVETAKKFLTDPRYKAIRSQSS
;
A
#
# COMPACT_ATOMS: atom_id res chain seq x y z
N MET A 1 -33.99 49.98 -13.78
CA MET A 1 -33.59 49.31 -12.52
C MET A 1 -33.58 47.78 -12.61
N SER A 2 -34.42 47.16 -13.44
CA SER A 2 -34.52 45.69 -13.59
C SER A 2 -33.28 45.01 -14.21
N VAL A 3 -32.54 45.66 -15.11
CA VAL A 3 -31.34 45.08 -15.76
C VAL A 3 -30.15 44.93 -14.79
N LEU A 4 -29.99 45.86 -13.84
CA LEU A 4 -28.96 45.82 -12.80
C LEU A 4 -29.20 44.69 -11.79
N ALA A 5 -30.48 44.42 -11.46
CA ALA A 5 -30.85 43.31 -10.58
C ALA A 5 -30.57 41.95 -11.22
N GLY A 6 -30.84 41.79 -12.52
CA GLY A 6 -30.54 40.55 -13.25
C GLY A 6 -29.04 40.26 -13.38
N LEU A 7 -28.22 41.29 -13.59
CA LEU A 7 -26.76 41.17 -13.61
C LEU A 7 -26.20 40.80 -12.23
N GLY A 8 -26.78 41.35 -11.15
CA GLY A 8 -26.44 40.99 -9.78
C GLY A 8 -26.66 39.50 -9.49
N VAL A 9 -27.82 38.95 -9.87
CA VAL A 9 -28.14 37.52 -9.66
C VAL A 9 -27.17 36.61 -10.41
N ILE A 10 -26.83 36.94 -11.66
CA ILE A 10 -25.90 36.13 -12.47
C ILE A 10 -24.50 36.14 -11.86
N ILE A 11 -23.99 37.31 -11.46
CA ILE A 11 -22.67 37.44 -10.83
C ILE A 11 -22.64 36.65 -9.51
N THR A 12 -23.67 36.74 -8.68
CA THR A 12 -23.76 35.97 -7.43
C THR A 12 -23.78 34.47 -7.68
N PHE A 13 -24.46 34.01 -8.73
CA PHE A 13 -24.49 32.58 -9.11
C PHE A 13 -23.11 32.07 -9.53
N PHE A 14 -22.40 32.79 -10.39
CA PHE A 14 -21.04 32.43 -10.80
C PHE A 14 -20.06 32.46 -9.63
N PHE A 15 -20.19 33.44 -8.73
CA PHE A 15 -19.35 33.54 -7.54
C PHE A 15 -19.61 32.36 -6.58
N TYR A 16 -20.88 31.99 -6.39
CA TYR A 16 -21.24 30.85 -5.54
C TYR A 16 -20.72 29.53 -6.12
N TYR A 17 -20.84 29.34 -7.44
CA TYR A 17 -20.33 28.15 -8.11
C TYR A 17 -18.80 28.06 -7.99
N GLY A 18 -18.10 29.17 -8.24
CA GLY A 18 -16.64 29.23 -8.09
C GLY A 18 -16.18 29.01 -6.65
N VAL A 19 -16.91 29.50 -5.65
CA VAL A 19 -16.60 29.25 -4.23
C VAL A 19 -16.83 27.79 -3.84
N VAL A 20 -17.89 27.15 -4.34
CA VAL A 20 -18.15 25.72 -4.07
C VAL A 20 -17.07 24.85 -4.69
N GLU A 21 -16.72 25.07 -5.96
CA GLU A 21 -15.65 24.35 -6.65
C GLU A 21 -14.29 24.53 -5.97
N LEU A 22 -13.97 25.77 -5.55
CA LEU A 22 -12.73 26.06 -4.83
C LEU A 22 -12.69 25.42 -3.43
N ASN A 23 -13.84 25.31 -2.76
CA ASN A 23 -13.95 24.67 -1.45
C ASN A 23 -13.86 23.14 -1.56
N GLU A 24 -14.47 22.54 -2.60
CA GLU A 24 -14.31 21.12 -2.91
C GLU A 24 -12.85 20.78 -3.24
N GLU A 25 -12.16 21.63 -4.00
CA GLU A 25 -10.76 21.44 -4.34
C GLU A 25 -9.83 21.61 -3.12
N GLN A 26 -10.13 22.56 -2.22
CA GLN A 26 -9.41 22.71 -0.95
C GLN A 26 -9.66 21.52 0.00
N HIS A 27 -10.89 21.01 0.08
CA HIS A 27 -11.19 19.80 0.84
C HIS A 27 -10.44 18.59 0.30
N ARG A 28 -10.42 18.42 -1.03
CA ARG A 28 -9.65 17.37 -1.70
C ARG A 28 -8.16 17.47 -1.36
N LEU A 29 -7.58 18.68 -1.44
CA LEU A 29 -6.17 18.92 -1.11
C LEU A 29 -5.84 18.68 0.36
N ALA A 30 -6.73 19.05 1.29
CA ALA A 30 -6.55 18.79 2.71
C ALA A 30 -6.58 17.28 3.02
N VAL A 31 -7.51 16.54 2.41
CA VAL A 31 -7.57 15.08 2.52
C VAL A 31 -6.32 14.43 1.92
N VAL A 32 -5.83 14.94 0.78
CA VAL A 32 -4.57 14.49 0.14
C VAL A 32 -3.37 14.65 1.08
N GLN A 33 -3.22 15.83 1.69
CA GLN A 33 -2.10 16.11 2.60
C GLN A 33 -2.16 15.23 3.85
N GLU A 34 -3.35 15.05 4.42
CA GLU A 34 -3.55 14.23 5.60
C GLU A 34 -3.32 12.75 5.30
N THR A 35 -3.73 12.27 4.12
CA THR A 35 -3.53 10.88 3.70
C THR A 35 -2.08 10.60 3.34
N ALA A 36 -1.38 11.53 2.68
CA ALA A 36 0.06 11.43 2.44
C ALA A 36 0.85 11.41 3.76
N ARG A 37 0.43 12.20 4.75
CA ARG A 37 0.98 12.20 6.10
C ARG A 37 0.76 10.84 6.78
N ILE A 38 -0.46 10.31 6.73
CA ILE A 38 -0.79 8.98 7.29
C ILE A 38 -0.01 7.88 6.58
N SER A 39 0.10 7.92 5.26
CA SER A 39 0.87 6.96 4.47
C SER A 39 2.35 6.97 4.85
N ASN A 40 2.96 8.16 4.99
CA ASN A 40 4.33 8.30 5.47
C ASN A 40 4.50 7.75 6.88
N ILE A 41 3.54 8.02 7.79
CA ILE A 41 3.54 7.44 9.14
C ILE A 41 3.47 5.91 9.09
N LEU A 42 2.60 5.33 8.26
CA LEU A 42 2.47 3.88 8.13
C LEU A 42 3.74 3.23 7.56
N VAL A 43 4.38 3.87 6.59
CA VAL A 43 5.66 3.39 6.02
C VAL A 43 6.80 3.51 7.04
N GLU A 44 6.92 4.63 7.73
CA GLU A 44 7.92 4.85 8.79
C GLU A 44 7.72 3.88 9.95
N GLU A 45 6.48 3.70 10.40
CA GLU A 45 6.13 2.76 11.45
C GLU A 45 6.48 1.34 11.03
N LEU A 46 6.09 0.92 9.82
CA LEU A 46 6.45 -0.41 9.31
C LEU A 46 7.97 -0.61 9.26
N MET A 47 8.72 0.40 8.80
CA MET A 47 10.18 0.32 8.76
C MET A 47 10.79 0.22 10.18
N SER A 48 10.26 0.95 11.14
CA SER A 48 10.66 0.84 12.54
C SER A 48 10.40 -0.55 13.10
N GLU A 49 9.24 -1.14 12.78
CA GLU A 49 8.87 -2.48 13.21
C GLU A 49 9.73 -3.56 12.56
N ILE A 50 10.12 -3.40 11.29
CA ILE A 50 11.06 -4.29 10.61
C ILE A 50 12.43 -4.25 11.30
N VAL A 51 12.91 -3.06 11.66
CA VAL A 51 14.19 -2.88 12.36
C VAL A 51 14.15 -3.53 13.74
N GLU A 52 13.06 -3.35 14.49
CA GLU A 52 12.90 -3.97 15.81
C GLU A 52 12.79 -5.48 15.71
N ALA A 53 11.95 -5.99 14.79
CA ALA A 53 11.83 -7.40 14.49
C ALA A 53 13.17 -8.00 14.05
N GLY A 54 14.02 -7.24 13.35
CA GLY A 54 15.36 -7.65 12.94
C GLY A 54 16.29 -8.02 14.10
N LYS A 55 16.02 -7.55 15.33
CA LYS A 55 16.77 -7.96 16.53
C LYS A 55 16.39 -9.37 17.02
N VAL A 56 15.20 -9.83 16.69
CA VAL A 56 14.64 -11.13 17.15
C VAL A 56 14.64 -12.15 16.01
N VAL A 57 14.26 -11.75 14.81
CA VAL A 57 14.10 -12.57 13.60
C VAL A 57 14.81 -11.93 12.39
N PRO A 58 16.15 -11.82 12.44
CA PRO A 58 16.95 -11.09 11.45
C PRO A 58 16.77 -11.62 10.02
N ASN A 59 16.62 -12.94 9.84
CA ASN A 59 16.46 -13.53 8.51
C ASN A 59 15.05 -13.27 7.95
N PHE A 60 14.01 -13.33 8.79
CA PHE A 60 12.67 -12.93 8.38
C PHE A 60 12.62 -11.45 7.99
N ALA A 61 13.16 -10.56 8.82
CA ALA A 61 13.22 -9.12 8.56
C ALA A 61 13.97 -8.80 7.25
N ALA A 62 15.13 -9.44 7.04
CA ALA A 62 15.89 -9.32 5.80
C ALA A 62 15.11 -9.84 4.58
N SER A 63 14.35 -10.93 4.75
CA SER A 63 13.59 -11.51 3.63
C SER A 63 12.50 -10.60 3.10
N VAL A 64 11.87 -9.77 3.96
CA VAL A 64 10.83 -8.81 3.57
C VAL A 64 11.41 -7.47 3.10
N THR A 65 12.73 -7.31 3.14
CA THR A 65 13.46 -6.12 2.68
C THR A 65 14.64 -6.52 1.77
N PRO A 66 14.37 -7.17 0.62
CA PRO A 66 15.41 -7.81 -0.20
C PRO A 66 16.47 -6.85 -0.76
N LEU A 67 16.15 -5.55 -0.88
CA LEU A 67 17.07 -4.52 -1.36
C LEU A 67 17.99 -3.95 -0.28
N GLN A 68 17.78 -4.31 0.99
CA GLN A 68 18.61 -3.85 2.10
C GLN A 68 19.77 -4.81 2.37
N ILE A 69 20.92 -4.25 2.73
CA ILE A 69 22.12 -5.03 3.04
C ILE A 69 22.03 -5.49 4.50
N TYR A 70 21.67 -6.76 4.71
CA TYR A 70 21.71 -7.39 6.04
C TYR A 70 22.97 -8.24 6.22
N PRO A 71 23.70 -8.08 7.35
CA PRO A 71 24.82 -8.95 7.68
C PRO A 71 24.33 -10.34 8.10
N GLN A 72 24.65 -11.34 7.27
CA GLN A 72 24.51 -12.80 7.47
C GLN A 72 23.11 -13.38 7.69
N LYS A 73 22.78 -14.37 6.83
CA LYS A 73 21.56 -15.19 6.86
C LYS A 73 21.67 -16.33 7.88
N THR A 74 21.84 -16.00 9.17
CA THR A 74 21.67 -17.01 10.21
C THR A 74 20.18 -17.34 10.33
N PRO A 75 19.79 -18.62 10.46
CA PRO A 75 18.40 -18.98 10.72
C PRO A 75 17.85 -18.21 11.92
N ASP A 76 16.60 -17.78 11.84
CA ASP A 76 15.94 -17.15 12.99
C ASP A 76 15.83 -18.15 14.16
N PRO A 77 15.80 -17.68 15.42
CA PRO A 77 15.54 -18.53 16.56
C PRO A 77 14.20 -19.26 16.47
N GLU A 78 14.15 -20.52 16.90
CA GLU A 78 12.92 -21.29 17.05
C GLU A 78 12.32 -21.07 18.46
N SER A 79 11.96 -19.83 18.76
CA SER A 79 11.32 -19.45 20.04
C SER A 79 9.87 -18.99 19.84
N PRO A 80 9.02 -19.06 20.89
CA PRO A 80 7.68 -18.46 20.85
C PRO A 80 7.71 -16.97 20.51
N GLU A 81 8.69 -16.25 21.05
CA GLU A 81 8.91 -14.82 20.78
C GLU A 81 9.23 -14.56 19.30
N ALA A 82 10.13 -15.35 18.71
CA ALA A 82 10.45 -15.26 17.28
C ALA A 82 9.24 -15.58 16.41
N THR A 83 8.47 -16.61 16.77
CA THR A 83 7.24 -16.98 16.05
C THR A 83 6.21 -15.87 16.10
N PHE A 84 5.97 -15.31 17.29
CA PHE A 84 5.05 -14.20 17.48
C PHE A 84 5.50 -12.96 16.71
N THR A 85 6.80 -12.64 16.73
CA THR A 85 7.37 -11.49 16.00
C THR A 85 7.17 -11.61 14.49
N LYS A 86 7.41 -12.80 13.90
CA LYS A 86 7.14 -13.05 12.48
C LYS A 86 5.66 -12.86 12.15
N LEU A 87 4.80 -13.42 13.00
CA LEU A 87 3.35 -13.31 12.82
C LEU A 87 2.91 -11.85 12.87
N PHE A 88 3.27 -11.13 13.93
CA PHE A 88 2.93 -9.73 14.14
C PHE A 88 3.37 -8.85 12.96
N LEU A 89 4.64 -8.95 12.55
CA LEU A 89 5.15 -8.19 11.42
C LEU A 89 4.42 -8.55 10.11
N SER A 90 4.10 -9.82 9.90
CA SER A 90 3.33 -10.25 8.72
C SER A 90 1.93 -9.64 8.71
N TYR A 91 1.21 -9.65 9.83
CA TYR A 91 -0.11 -9.02 9.92
C TYR A 91 -0.05 -7.52 9.69
N LYS A 92 0.99 -6.82 10.17
CA LYS A 92 1.18 -5.40 9.85
C LYS A 92 1.33 -5.19 8.33
N ILE A 93 2.16 -5.99 7.66
CA ILE A 93 2.34 -5.91 6.21
C ILE A 93 1.01 -6.18 5.47
N PHE A 94 0.28 -7.22 5.85
CA PHE A 94 -0.99 -7.59 5.19
C PHE A 94 -2.11 -6.57 5.48
N SER A 95 -2.14 -5.97 6.66
CA SER A 95 -3.09 -4.91 6.99
C SER A 95 -2.86 -3.67 6.12
N ILE A 96 -1.60 -3.30 5.88
CA ILE A 96 -1.27 -2.19 4.96
C ILE A 96 -1.75 -2.50 3.53
N TRP A 97 -1.70 -3.76 3.09
CA TRP A 97 -2.26 -4.16 1.79
C TRP A 97 -3.77 -4.01 1.75
N GLN A 98 -4.46 -4.40 2.82
CA GLN A 98 -5.91 -4.20 2.94
C GLN A 98 -6.28 -2.72 2.95
N ASP A 99 -5.57 -1.91 3.74
CA ASP A 99 -5.82 -0.47 3.86
C ASP A 99 -5.66 0.24 2.51
N LEU A 100 -4.69 -0.19 1.69
CA LEU A 100 -4.50 0.30 0.33
C LEU A 100 -5.73 0.07 -0.57
N LEU A 101 -6.39 -1.07 -0.41
CA LEU A 101 -7.58 -1.42 -1.20
C LEU A 101 -8.81 -0.62 -0.77
N VAL A 102 -8.89 -0.22 0.50
CA VAL A 102 -10.00 0.57 1.05
C VAL A 102 -9.83 2.06 0.76
N ALA A 103 -8.60 2.58 0.74
CA ALA A 103 -8.30 4.01 0.52
C ALA A 103 -8.39 4.46 -0.97
N ASP A 104 -9.32 3.85 -1.73
CA ASP A 104 -9.38 3.74 -3.21
C ASP A 104 -9.06 5.03 -3.99
N GLU A 105 -9.56 6.19 -3.58
CA GLU A 105 -9.47 7.45 -4.34
C GLU A 105 -8.08 8.10 -4.40
N PHE A 106 -7.25 7.93 -3.37
CA PHE A 106 -5.99 8.70 -3.26
C PHE A 106 -4.82 7.97 -3.92
N ILE A 107 -4.74 6.66 -3.70
CA ILE A 107 -3.66 5.78 -4.15
C ILE A 107 -3.78 5.50 -5.66
N ALA A 108 -4.98 5.64 -6.22
CA ALA A 108 -5.23 5.58 -7.66
C ALA A 108 -4.34 6.55 -8.49
N ASN A 109 -3.88 7.65 -7.89
CA ASN A 109 -3.05 8.64 -8.58
C ASN A 109 -1.59 8.23 -8.71
N GLU A 110 -1.05 7.39 -7.81
CA GLU A 110 0.33 6.92 -7.88
C GLU A 110 0.49 5.44 -7.46
N PRO A 111 -0.23 4.51 -8.11
CA PRO A 111 -0.27 3.11 -7.67
C PRO A 111 1.07 2.39 -7.89
N LEU A 112 1.93 2.89 -8.79
CA LEU A 112 3.20 2.27 -9.11
C LEU A 112 4.12 2.16 -7.90
N SER A 113 4.31 3.26 -7.15
CA SER A 113 5.23 3.32 -6.01
C SER A 113 4.82 2.35 -4.90
N TYR A 114 3.52 2.27 -4.61
CA TYR A 114 2.97 1.34 -3.62
C TYR A 114 3.10 -0.12 -4.05
N ILE A 115 2.67 -0.46 -5.27
CA ILE A 115 2.74 -1.83 -5.79
C ILE A 115 4.20 -2.29 -5.88
N THR A 116 5.13 -1.44 -6.31
CA THR A 116 6.57 -1.75 -6.30
C THR A 116 7.04 -2.10 -4.88
N SER A 117 6.67 -1.30 -3.89
CA SER A 117 7.02 -1.54 -2.47
C SER A 117 6.43 -2.86 -1.94
N PHE A 118 5.20 -3.19 -2.33
CA PHE A 118 4.54 -4.42 -1.91
C PHE A 118 5.14 -5.66 -2.56
N LEU A 119 5.48 -5.59 -3.85
CA LEU A 119 6.16 -6.66 -4.57
C LEU A 119 7.56 -6.95 -3.99
N GLN A 120 8.27 -5.93 -3.49
CA GLN A 120 9.54 -6.14 -2.78
C GLN A 120 9.34 -7.02 -1.54
N ARG A 121 8.31 -6.74 -0.73
CA ARG A 121 8.00 -7.54 0.47
C ARG A 121 7.47 -8.93 0.11
N ALA A 122 6.60 -9.02 -0.90
CA ALA A 122 6.03 -10.28 -1.38
C ALA A 122 7.07 -11.21 -2.03
N ASN A 123 8.28 -10.72 -2.35
CA ASN A 123 9.40 -11.58 -2.76
C ASN A 123 9.99 -12.39 -1.58
N SER A 124 9.46 -12.24 -0.37
CA SER A 124 9.76 -13.08 0.79
C SER A 124 8.98 -14.41 0.77
N ARG A 125 9.70 -15.53 0.58
CA ARG A 125 9.14 -16.88 0.79
C ARG A 125 8.66 -17.12 2.23
N PRO A 126 9.40 -16.71 3.28
CA PRO A 126 8.89 -16.80 4.65
C PRO A 126 7.56 -16.08 4.85
N LEU A 127 7.39 -14.86 4.31
CA LEU A 127 6.14 -14.11 4.38
C LEU A 127 5.01 -14.84 3.66
N TYR A 128 5.28 -15.43 2.50
CA TYR A 128 4.31 -16.26 1.77
C TYR A 128 3.78 -17.43 2.62
N TYR A 129 4.66 -18.09 3.38
CA TYR A 129 4.24 -19.19 4.26
C TYR A 129 3.34 -18.73 5.42
N VAL A 130 3.51 -17.50 5.89
CA VAL A 130 2.58 -16.91 6.86
C VAL A 130 1.26 -16.59 6.16
N TRP A 131 1.32 -15.93 5.00
CA TRP A 131 0.15 -15.57 4.20
C TRP A 131 -0.79 -16.75 3.95
N ILE A 132 -0.28 -17.88 3.45
CA ILE A 132 -1.13 -19.05 3.17
C ILE A 132 -1.85 -19.61 4.41
N ARG A 133 -1.34 -19.33 5.62
CA ARG A 133 -1.94 -19.79 6.89
C ARG A 133 -2.93 -18.79 7.46
N THR A 134 -2.73 -17.50 7.20
CA THR A 134 -3.46 -16.40 7.85
C THR A 134 -4.38 -15.63 6.91
N LYS A 135 -4.31 -15.85 5.58
CA LYS A 135 -5.09 -15.07 4.61
C LYS A 135 -6.59 -15.14 4.83
N ILE A 136 -7.08 -16.22 5.47
CA ILE A 136 -8.49 -16.39 5.84
C ILE A 136 -9.01 -15.30 6.80
N ASP A 137 -8.12 -14.61 7.50
CA ASP A 137 -8.47 -13.53 8.42
C ASP A 137 -8.73 -12.20 7.71
N PHE A 138 -8.44 -12.13 6.41
CA PHE A 138 -8.62 -10.93 5.58
C PHE A 138 -9.82 -11.08 4.65
N ASN A 139 -10.38 -9.97 4.19
CA ASN A 139 -11.49 -10.02 3.23
C ASN A 139 -11.07 -10.66 1.88
N THR A 140 -12.04 -11.18 1.11
CA THR A 140 -11.78 -11.87 -0.16
C THR A 140 -10.93 -11.06 -1.12
N GLN A 141 -11.18 -9.75 -1.19
CA GLN A 141 -10.45 -8.84 -2.08
C GLN A 141 -8.96 -8.75 -1.70
N THR A 142 -8.65 -8.66 -0.41
CA THR A 142 -7.28 -8.68 0.11
C THR A 142 -6.63 -10.03 -0.12
N GLN A 143 -7.40 -11.12 0.00
CA GLN A 143 -6.91 -12.47 -0.31
C GLN A 143 -6.47 -12.57 -1.78
N GLU A 144 -7.32 -12.14 -2.72
CA GLU A 144 -7.02 -12.13 -4.14
C GLU A 144 -5.83 -11.23 -4.47
N PHE A 145 -5.77 -10.05 -3.85
CA PHE A 145 -4.67 -9.11 -4.03
C PHE A 145 -3.34 -9.65 -3.51
N GLY A 146 -3.32 -10.21 -2.30
CA GLY A 146 -2.12 -10.80 -1.71
C GLY A 146 -1.64 -12.02 -2.50
N ASP A 147 -2.55 -12.91 -2.92
CA ASP A 147 -2.22 -14.05 -3.79
C ASP A 147 -1.57 -13.58 -5.10
N LEU A 148 -2.11 -12.53 -5.73
CA LEU A 148 -1.57 -11.93 -6.95
C LEU A 148 -0.18 -11.29 -6.71
N LEU A 149 0.02 -10.60 -5.59
CA LEU A 149 1.32 -10.02 -5.23
C LEU A 149 2.40 -11.10 -5.14
N PHE A 150 2.11 -12.21 -4.45
CA PHE A 150 3.05 -13.33 -4.33
C PHE A 150 3.29 -14.04 -5.67
N GLU A 151 2.27 -14.19 -6.52
CA GLU A 151 2.40 -14.76 -7.87
C GLU A 151 3.41 -13.97 -8.72
N TYR A 152 3.36 -12.64 -8.67
CA TYR A 152 4.27 -11.76 -9.42
C TYR A 152 5.65 -11.63 -8.75
N ALA A 153 5.70 -11.63 -7.42
CA ALA A 153 6.93 -11.33 -6.70
C ALA A 153 7.84 -12.53 -6.50
N LEU A 154 7.32 -13.71 -6.17
CA LEU A 154 8.14 -14.90 -5.86
C LEU A 154 9.04 -15.39 -7.02
N PRO A 155 8.66 -15.24 -8.30
CA PRO A 155 9.53 -15.58 -9.43
C PRO A 155 10.71 -14.61 -9.64
N ILE A 156 10.73 -13.45 -8.99
CA ILE A 156 11.84 -12.49 -9.10
C ILE A 156 13.09 -13.08 -8.46
N THR A 157 14.06 -13.44 -9.29
CA THR A 157 15.37 -13.97 -8.86
C THR A 157 16.46 -12.90 -8.80
N ASP A 158 16.34 -11.87 -9.63
CA ASP A 158 17.26 -10.74 -9.71
C ASP A 158 16.69 -9.54 -8.94
N GLN A 159 17.15 -9.36 -7.71
CA GLN A 159 16.62 -8.37 -6.76
C GLN A 159 17.23 -6.99 -7.01
N ARG A 160 16.82 -6.35 -8.10
CA ARG A 160 17.18 -4.97 -8.44
C ARG A 160 15.96 -4.06 -8.45
N PRO A 161 16.08 -2.78 -8.06
CA PRO A 161 14.94 -1.84 -8.04
C PRO A 161 14.17 -1.81 -9.36
N GLU A 162 14.87 -1.83 -10.50
CA GLU A 162 14.28 -1.75 -11.83
C GLU A 162 13.36 -2.94 -12.13
N ILE A 163 13.73 -4.15 -11.67
CA ILE A 163 12.95 -5.36 -11.88
C ILE A 163 11.61 -5.30 -11.13
N TYR A 164 11.60 -4.75 -9.92
CA TYR A 164 10.36 -4.54 -9.16
C TYR A 164 9.46 -3.48 -9.80
N VAL A 165 10.05 -2.41 -10.34
CA VAL A 165 9.29 -1.38 -11.08
C VAL A 165 8.67 -1.95 -12.35
N GLU A 166 9.43 -2.72 -13.13
CA GLU A 166 8.91 -3.38 -14.34
C GLU A 166 7.82 -4.40 -14.02
N THR A 167 8.00 -5.19 -12.96
CA THR A 167 6.99 -6.15 -12.50
C THR A 167 5.73 -5.44 -12.03
N ALA A 168 5.87 -4.32 -11.30
CA ALA A 168 4.74 -3.50 -10.88
C ALA A 168 3.96 -2.94 -12.08
N LYS A 169 4.65 -2.46 -13.13
CA LYS A 169 3.98 -2.02 -14.37
C LYS A 169 3.14 -3.14 -15.00
N LYS A 170 3.66 -4.37 -15.04
CA LYS A 170 2.91 -5.54 -15.53
C LYS A 170 1.70 -5.84 -14.64
N PHE A 171 1.91 -5.89 -13.33
CA PHE A 171 0.86 -6.11 -12.33
C PHE A 171 -0.29 -5.10 -12.47
N LEU A 172 0.00 -3.81 -12.62
CA LEU A 172 -1.02 -2.76 -12.79
C LEU A 172 -1.86 -2.93 -14.05
N THR A 173 -1.34 -3.60 -15.08
CA THR A 173 -2.07 -3.90 -16.31
C THR A 173 -2.85 -5.22 -16.25
N ASP A 174 -2.63 -6.05 -15.23
CA ASP A 174 -3.30 -7.35 -15.07
C ASP A 174 -4.81 -7.17 -14.91
N PRO A 175 -5.65 -7.86 -15.70
CA PRO A 175 -7.10 -7.78 -15.58
C PRO A 175 -7.63 -8.15 -14.19
N ARG A 176 -6.96 -9.07 -13.47
CA ARG A 176 -7.33 -9.48 -12.11
C ARG A 176 -7.13 -8.33 -11.13
N TYR A 177 -6.02 -7.61 -11.23
CA TYR A 177 -5.80 -6.42 -10.40
C TYR A 177 -6.86 -5.34 -10.67
N LYS A 178 -7.20 -5.11 -11.95
CA LYS A 178 -8.27 -4.16 -12.30
C LYS A 178 -9.63 -4.57 -11.76
N ALA A 179 -9.94 -5.87 -11.80
CA ALA A 179 -11.19 -6.41 -11.25
C ALA A 179 -11.25 -6.26 -9.73
N ILE A 180 -10.14 -6.52 -9.02
CA ILE A 180 -10.01 -6.28 -7.59
C ILE A 180 -10.30 -4.80 -7.29
N ARG A 181 -9.67 -3.86 -8.02
CA ARG A 181 -9.88 -2.42 -7.80
C ARG A 181 -11.33 -1.97 -8.06
N SER A 182 -11.99 -2.51 -9.09
CA SER A 182 -13.38 -2.15 -9.39
C SER A 182 -14.41 -2.60 -8.35
N GLN A 183 -14.04 -3.46 -7.39
CA GLN A 183 -14.91 -3.88 -6.28
C GLN A 183 -14.83 -2.93 -5.08
N SER A 184 -13.82 -2.04 -5.02
CA SER A 184 -13.66 -1.02 -3.98
C SER A 184 -14.42 0.27 -4.23
N SER A 185 -14.80 0.51 -5.50
CA SER A 185 -15.50 1.72 -5.96
C SER A 185 -17.02 1.55 -5.92
#